data_AF-A0A2G9Z0R1-F1
#
_entry.id   AF-A0A2G9Z0R1-F1
#
_cell.length_a   1.000
_cell.length_b   1.000
_cell.length_c   1.000
_cell.angle_alpha   90.00
_cell.angle_beta   90.00
_cell.angle_gamma   90.00
#
_symmetry.space_group_name_H-M   'P 1'
#
loop_
_entity.id
_entity.type
_entity.pdbx_description
1 polymer ?
#
loop_
_entity_poly.entity_id
_entity_poly.type
_entity_poly.pdbx_seq_one_letter_code
_entity_poly.pdbx_strand_id
1 'polypeptide(L)'
;MLLAISVAKQLIDSSGSIGANIVEARNARTRKEFTSSLGISFKEAKETKYWLEIAGKSRLGERDKNVNLYKECDEICKILGKSIGKLKNKIE
;
A
#
# COMPACT_ATOMS: atom_id res chain seq x y z
N MET A 1 -0.93 20.55 -14.68
CA MET A 1 -1.65 20.85 -13.42
C MET A 1 -2.69 19.77 -13.09
N LEU A 2 -3.64 19.44 -13.99
CA LEU A 2 -4.65 18.41 -13.74
C LEU A 2 -4.06 17.01 -13.44
N LEU A 3 -3.08 16.55 -14.22
CA LEU A 3 -2.40 15.26 -13.98
C LEU A 3 -1.78 15.19 -12.57
N ALA A 4 -1.12 16.26 -12.13
CA ALA A 4 -0.46 16.31 -10.83
C ALA A 4 -1.49 16.18 -9.68
N ILE A 5 -2.63 16.87 -9.80
CA ILE A 5 -3.71 16.79 -8.81
C ILE A 5 -4.32 15.39 -8.78
N SER A 6 -4.58 14.78 -9.94
CA SER A 6 -5.11 13.42 -10.02
C SER A 6 -4.17 12.39 -9.40
N VAL A 7 -2.87 12.44 -9.72
CA VAL A 7 -1.87 11.52 -9.15
C VAL A 7 -1.71 11.76 -7.65
N ALA A 8 -1.66 13.02 -7.20
CA ALA A 8 -1.56 13.33 -5.77
C ALA A 8 -2.77 12.81 -4.98
N LYS A 9 -3.98 12.98 -5.51
CA LYS A 9 -5.20 12.43 -4.89
C LYS A 9 -5.12 10.90 -4.76
N GLN A 10 -4.77 10.22 -5.84
CA GLN A 10 -4.64 8.76 -5.85
C GLN A 10 -3.56 8.26 -4.86
N LEU A 11 -2.45 8.98 -4.73
CA LEU A 11 -1.42 8.70 -3.73
C LEU A 11 -1.92 8.89 -2.30
N ILE A 12 -2.60 10.00 -2.01
CA ILE A 12 -3.14 10.30 -0.68
C ILE A 12 -4.16 9.22 -0.27
N ASP A 13 -5.10 8.90 -1.16
CA ASP A 13 -6.18 7.95 -0.88
C ASP A 13 -5.62 6.54 -0.66
N SER A 14 -4.80 6.03 -1.60
CA SER A 14 -4.23 4.67 -1.48
C SER A 14 -3.27 4.54 -0.30
N SER A 15 -2.35 5.51 -0.10
CA SER A 15 -1.36 5.43 0.98
C SER A 15 -2.01 5.51 2.37
N GLY A 16 -3.03 6.36 2.53
CA GLY A 16 -3.83 6.42 3.76
C GLY A 16 -4.60 5.13 4.02
N SER A 17 -5.15 4.53 2.96
CA SER A 17 -5.91 3.28 3.04
C SER A 17 -5.08 2.08 3.53
N ILE A 18 -3.77 2.05 3.23
CA ILE A 18 -2.85 1.03 3.78
C ILE A 18 -2.93 1.01 5.31
N GLY A 19 -2.73 2.17 5.94
CA GLY A 19 -2.71 2.32 7.39
C GLY A 19 -4.08 2.11 8.01
N ALA A 20 -5.14 2.64 7.39
CA ALA A 20 -6.52 2.46 7.85
C ALA A 20 -6.88 0.97 7.97
N ASN A 21 -6.59 0.19 6.94
CA ASN A 21 -6.86 -1.25 6.93
C ASN A 21 -5.95 -2.05 7.89
N ILE A 22 -4.74 -1.57 8.21
CA ILE A 22 -3.91 -2.17 9.27
C ILE A 22 -4.56 -1.94 10.65
N VAL A 23 -5.12 -0.75 10.88
CA VAL A 23 -5.86 -0.45 12.13
C VAL A 23 -7.11 -1.33 12.23
N GLU A 24 -7.85 -1.51 11.14
CA GLU A 24 -8.99 -2.44 11.10
C GLU A 24 -8.55 -3.88 11.37
N ALA A 25 -7.47 -4.34 10.74
CA ALA A 25 -6.92 -5.68 10.99
C ALA A 25 -6.60 -5.87 12.48
N ARG A 26 -5.96 -4.89 13.14
CA ARG A 26 -5.64 -4.96 14.57
C ARG A 26 -6.88 -5.09 15.48
N ASN A 27 -8.04 -4.62 15.02
CA ASN A 27 -9.31 -4.71 15.75
C ASN A 27 -10.18 -5.90 15.30
N ALA A 28 -9.68 -6.76 14.41
CA ALA A 28 -10.41 -7.92 13.91
C ALA A 28 -10.70 -8.93 15.03
N ARG A 29 -11.89 -9.54 14.97
CA ARG A 29 -12.34 -10.53 15.96
C ARG A 29 -12.00 -11.96 15.54
N THR A 30 -11.76 -12.16 14.24
CA THR A 30 -11.39 -13.46 13.69
C THR A 30 -10.12 -13.38 12.86
N ARG A 31 -9.43 -14.53 12.70
CA ARG A 31 -8.28 -14.64 11.78
C ARG A 31 -8.66 -14.33 10.32
N LYS A 32 -9.89 -14.66 9.93
CA LYS A 32 -10.39 -14.40 8.58
C LYS A 32 -10.52 -12.90 8.33
N GLU A 33 -11.14 -12.16 9.25
CA GLU A 33 -11.23 -10.70 9.20
C GLU A 33 -9.84 -10.06 9.20
N PHE A 34 -8.96 -10.50 10.12
CA PHE A 34 -7.58 -10.02 10.18
C PHE A 34 -6.85 -10.17 8.84
N THR A 35 -6.95 -11.35 8.24
CA THR A 35 -6.31 -11.67 6.95
C THR A 35 -6.95 -10.88 5.80
N SER A 36 -8.27 -10.65 5.84
CA SER A 36 -8.99 -9.86 4.85
C SER A 36 -8.56 -8.40 4.86
N SER A 37 -8.55 -7.75 6.03
CA SER A 37 -8.13 -6.35 6.16
C SER A 37 -6.65 -6.18 5.79
N LEU A 38 -5.75 -7.08 6.20
CA LEU A 38 -4.37 -7.07 5.71
C LEU A 38 -4.27 -7.26 4.19
N GLY A 39 -5.16 -8.07 3.61
CA GLY A 39 -5.27 -8.24 2.16
C GLY A 39 -5.63 -6.94 1.44
N ILE A 40 -6.53 -6.14 2.01
CA ILE A 40 -6.86 -4.81 1.50
C ILE A 40 -5.65 -3.89 1.64
N SER A 41 -5.00 -3.80 2.81
CA SER A 41 -3.76 -3.03 2.97
C SER A 41 -2.69 -3.39 1.92
N PHE A 42 -2.56 -4.67 1.58
CA PHE A 42 -1.60 -5.12 0.56
C PHE A 42 -1.97 -4.68 -0.85
N LYS A 43 -3.27 -4.71 -1.19
CA LYS A 43 -3.77 -4.18 -2.46
C LYS A 43 -3.47 -2.69 -2.57
N GLU A 44 -3.79 -1.92 -1.53
CA GLU A 44 -3.57 -0.47 -1.48
C GLU A 44 -2.07 -0.12 -1.56
N ALA A 45 -1.21 -0.90 -0.92
CA ALA A 45 0.24 -0.71 -1.02
C ALA A 45 0.75 -0.90 -2.46
N LYS A 46 0.23 -1.88 -3.19
CA LYS A 46 0.57 -2.04 -4.61
C LYS A 46 0.08 -0.88 -5.47
N GLU A 47 -1.11 -0.36 -5.16
CA GLU A 47 -1.67 0.79 -5.85
C GLU A 47 -0.86 2.07 -5.59
N THR A 48 -0.49 2.33 -4.33
CA THR A 48 0.42 3.43 -3.99
C THR A 48 1.76 3.30 -4.72
N LYS A 49 2.34 2.10 -4.77
CA LYS A 49 3.59 1.84 -5.49
C LYS A 49 3.46 2.14 -6.99
N TYR A 50 2.34 1.76 -7.60
CA TYR A 50 2.04 2.07 -8.99
C TYR A 50 1.95 3.60 -9.22
N TRP A 51 1.24 4.32 -8.36
CA TRP A 51 1.13 5.78 -8.50
C TRP A 51 2.44 6.51 -8.26
N LEU A 52 3.33 6.01 -7.38
CA LEU A 52 4.69 6.53 -7.22
C LEU A 52 5.52 6.34 -8.48
N GLU A 53 5.36 5.21 -9.18
CA GLU A 53 6.02 4.98 -10.47
C GLU A 53 5.52 5.96 -11.54
N ILE A 54 4.20 6.21 -11.61
CA ILE A 54 3.61 7.19 -12.51
C ILE A 54 4.09 8.61 -12.18
N ALA A 55 4.17 8.97 -10.90
CA ALA A 55 4.70 10.26 -10.45
C ALA A 55 6.15 10.45 -10.91
N GLY A 56 6.99 9.42 -10.73
CA GLY A 56 8.38 9.43 -11.19
C GLY A 56 8.51 9.57 -12.71
N LYS A 57 7.78 8.76 -13.49
CA LYS A 57 7.79 8.83 -14.96
C LYS A 57 7.28 10.17 -15.50
N SER A 58 6.31 10.76 -14.81
CA SER A 58 5.72 12.06 -15.16
C SER A 58 6.51 13.25 -14.63
N ARG A 59 7.66 13.02 -13.96
CA ARG A 59 8.50 14.05 -13.33
C ARG A 59 7.73 14.93 -12.35
N LEU A 60 6.79 14.34 -11.62
CA LEU A 60 6.02 15.00 -10.57
C LEU A 60 6.75 14.89 -9.23
N GLY A 61 7.04 16.01 -8.59
CA GLY A 61 7.79 16.04 -7.34
C GLY A 61 9.30 15.83 -7.49
N GLU A 62 10.00 15.73 -6.38
CA GLU A 62 11.46 15.55 -6.35
C GLU A 62 11.82 14.09 -6.66
N ARG A 63 12.74 13.90 -7.62
CA ARG A 63 13.15 12.56 -8.08
C ARG A 63 13.64 11.67 -6.95
N ASP A 64 14.53 12.19 -6.10
CA ASP A 64 15.15 11.40 -5.03
C ASP A 64 14.13 10.99 -3.96
N LYS A 65 13.17 11.87 -3.66
CA LYS A 65 12.04 11.55 -2.78
C LYS A 65 11.16 10.46 -3.39
N ASN A 66 10.81 10.54 -4.67
CA ASN A 66 10.01 9.51 -5.33
C ASN A 66 10.71 8.15 -5.34
N VAL A 67 12.02 8.12 -5.58
CA VAL A 67 12.82 6.88 -5.55
C VAL A 67 12.82 6.28 -4.14
N ASN A 68 12.99 7.09 -3.10
CA ASN A 68 12.98 6.61 -1.72
C ASN A 68 11.59 6.11 -1.30
N LEU A 69 10.54 6.88 -1.57
CA LEU A 69 9.15 6.48 -1.29
C LEU A 69 8.76 5.20 -2.03
N TYR A 70 9.20 5.03 -3.28
CA TYR A 70 8.94 3.79 -4.03
C TYR A 70 9.59 2.58 -3.35
N LYS A 71 10.84 2.72 -2.87
CA LYS A 71 11.55 1.65 -2.17
C LYS A 71 10.85 1.30 -0.85
N GLU A 72 10.49 2.30 -0.05
CA GLU A 72 9.74 2.10 1.20
C GLU A 72 8.39 1.41 0.94
N CYS A 73 7.66 1.84 -0.09
CA CYS A 73 6.40 1.21 -0.47
C CYS A 73 6.57 -0.25 -0.93
N ASP A 74 7.67 -0.56 -1.63
CA ASP A 74 8.03 -1.93 -2.01
C ASP A 74 8.35 -2.81 -0.79
N GLU A 75 9.04 -2.26 0.20
CA GLU A 75 9.30 -2.94 1.48
C GLU A 75 7.99 -3.24 2.23
N ILE A 76 7.06 -2.28 2.29
CA ILE A 76 5.72 -2.48 2.84
C ILE A 76 4.99 -3.62 2.09
N CYS A 77 5.02 -3.62 0.76
CA CYS A 77 4.44 -4.70 -0.05
C CYS A 77 5.04 -6.07 0.33
N LYS A 78 6.36 -6.17 0.49
CA LYS A 78 7.04 -7.41 0.88
C LYS A 78 6.64 -7.88 2.27
N ILE A 79 6.55 -6.95 3.23
CA ILE A 79 6.14 -7.24 4.62
C ILE A 79 4.71 -7.77 4.64
N LEU A 80 3.77 -7.06 4.01
CA LEU A 80 2.37 -7.45 3.95
C LEU A 80 2.18 -8.79 3.22
N GLY A 81 2.84 -8.96 2.07
CA GLY A 81 2.81 -10.20 1.29
C GLY A 81 3.31 -11.42 2.08
N LYS A 82 4.45 -11.29 2.78
CA LYS A 82 4.94 -12.36 3.66
C LYS A 82 4.01 -12.63 4.84
N SER A 83 3.40 -11.60 5.41
CA SER A 83 2.49 -11.73 6.56
C SER A 83 1.22 -12.49 6.16
N ILE A 84 0.60 -12.13 5.03
CA ILE A 84 -0.56 -12.81 4.47
C ILE A 84 -0.23 -14.26 4.11
N GLY A 85 0.92 -14.51 3.46
CA GLY A 85 1.35 -15.86 3.10
C GLY A 85 1.47 -16.79 4.32
N LYS A 86 2.05 -16.29 5.42
CA LYS A 86 2.15 -17.04 6.68
C LYS A 86 0.78 -17.33 7.32
N LEU A 87 -0.20 -16.44 7.15
CA LEU A 87 -1.54 -16.62 7.72
C LEU A 87 -2.34 -17.69 6.97
N LYS A 88 -2.23 -17.71 5.63
CA LYS A 88 -2.91 -18.71 4.79
C LYS A 88 -2.44 -20.14 5.09
N ASN A 89 -1.14 -20.34 5.27
CA ASN A 89 -0.56 -21.64 5.60
C ASN A 89 -0.94 -22.18 7.00
N LYS A 90 -1.65 -21.41 7.84
CA LYS A 90 -2.14 -21.84 9.17
C LYS A 90 -3.65 -22.10 9.18
N ILE A 91 -4.35 -21.83 8.07
CA ILE A 91 -5.80 -22.03 7.92
C ILE A 91 -6.08 -23.37 7.20
N GLU A 92 -5.10 -23.90 6.48
CA GLU A 92 -5.02 -25.31 6.07
C GLU A 92 -4.41 -26.18 7.19
#